data_AF-A0A939YFJ3-F1
#
_entry.id   AF-A0A939YFJ3-F1
#
_cell.length_a   1.000
_cell.length_b   1.000
_cell.length_c   1.000
_cell.angle_alpha   90.00
_cell.angle_beta   90.00
_cell.angle_gamma   90.00
#
_symmetry.space_group_name_H-M   'P 1'
#
loop_
_entity.id
_entity.type
_entity.pdbx_description
1 polymer ?
#
loop_
_entity_poly.entity_id
_entity_poly.type
_entity_poly.pdbx_seq_one_letter_code
_entity_poly.pdbx_strand_id
1 'polypeptide(L)'
;MSVVYDVAYSKGEWTIELRPRNNVHEGEPDRKVWVMRKGQEVAQFSSKYRGYGHYRDHEELLPEDIDDIAKKIWEKLKEAPFSPELLEEIKGMFAE
;
A
#
# COMPACT_ATOMS: atom_id res chain seq x y z
N MET A 1 17.87 -0.22 14.34
CA MET A 1 17.35 0.88 13.50
C MET A 1 16.01 0.42 12.95
N SER A 2 14.91 1.00 13.40
CA SER A 2 13.60 0.73 12.82
C SER A 2 13.54 1.40 11.46
N VAL A 3 13.31 0.65 10.39
CA VAL A 3 13.07 1.23 9.07
C VAL A 3 11.75 2.00 9.16
N VAL A 4 11.79 3.32 9.00
CA VAL A 4 10.60 4.16 8.96
C VAL A 4 10.06 4.09 7.53
N TYR A 5 8.87 3.51 7.35
CA TYR A 5 8.18 3.48 6.07
C TYR A 5 7.18 4.64 5.97
N ASP A 6 6.90 5.06 4.73
CA ASP A 6 5.92 6.11 4.47
C ASP A 6 4.51 5.54 4.61
N VAL A 7 3.81 5.91 5.68
CA VAL A 7 2.42 5.48 5.92
C VAL A 7 1.49 6.33 5.05
N ALA A 8 0.78 5.69 4.11
CA ALA A 8 -0.20 6.33 3.24
C ALA A 8 -1.61 6.36 3.86
N TYR A 9 -1.94 5.38 4.70
CA TYR A 9 -3.25 5.27 5.34
C TYR A 9 -3.18 4.55 6.68
N SER A 10 -4.04 4.91 7.63
CA SER A 10 -4.18 4.23 8.90
C SER A 10 -5.62 4.32 9.43
N LYS A 11 -6.24 3.18 9.72
CA LYS A 11 -7.60 3.10 10.30
C LYS A 11 -7.70 1.91 11.25
N GLY A 12 -7.89 2.20 12.54
CA GLY A 12 -7.98 1.19 13.59
C GLY A 12 -6.72 0.32 13.63
N GLU A 13 -6.88 -0.98 13.35
CA GLU A 13 -5.78 -1.94 13.33
C GLU A 13 -5.08 -2.08 11.97
N TRP A 14 -5.57 -1.38 10.94
CA TRP A 14 -5.08 -1.48 9.57
C TRP A 14 -4.22 -0.28 9.21
N THR A 15 -3.11 -0.54 8.52
CA THR A 15 -2.20 0.50 8.04
C THR A 15 -1.75 0.14 6.64
N ILE A 16 -1.64 1.13 5.76
CA ILE A 16 -1.06 0.95 4.42
C ILE A 16 0.26 1.71 4.36
N GLU A 17 1.32 1.00 4.05
CA GLU A 17 2.67 1.50 3.96
C GLU A 17 3.17 1.48 2.53
N LEU A 18 3.90 2.52 2.15
CA LEU A 18 4.57 2.63 0.87
C LEU A 18 6.05 2.33 1.05
N ARG A 19 6.49 1.23 0.45
CA ARG A 19 7.86 0.75 0.57
C ARG A 19 8.57 0.80 -0.77
N PRO A 20 9.84 1.23 -0.83
CA PRO A 20 10.59 1.27 -2.07
C PRO A 20 10.72 -0.13 -2.69
N ARG A 21 10.73 -0.19 -4.02
CA ARG A 21 11.09 -1.40 -4.75
C ARG A 21 12.61 -1.51 -4.83
N ASN A 22 13.12 -2.74 -4.74
CA ASN A 22 14.53 -3.00 -5.03
C ASN A 22 14.84 -2.86 -6.53
N ASN A 23 13.84 -3.05 -7.40
CA ASN A 23 13.98 -2.97 -8.86
C ASN A 23 12.88 -2.09 -9.45
N VAL A 24 13.28 -1.17 -10.33
CA VAL A 24 12.39 -0.36 -11.16
C VAL A 24 11.95 -1.19 -12.36
N HIS A 25 10.65 -1.21 -12.63
CA HIS A 25 10.08 -1.84 -13.83
C HIS A 25 9.36 -0.76 -14.64
N GLU A 26 9.52 -0.79 -15.96
CA GLU A 26 8.82 0.14 -16.84
C GLU A 26 7.30 -0.04 -16.70
N GLY A 27 6.57 1.05 -16.42
CA GLY A 27 5.12 1.03 -16.22
C GLY A 27 4.65 0.59 -14.82
N GLU A 28 5.56 0.30 -13.88
CA GLU A 28 5.23 0.11 -12.48
C GLU A 28 5.78 1.25 -11.61
N PRO A 29 5.09 1.62 -10.52
CA PRO A 29 5.58 2.62 -9.58
C PRO A 29 6.86 2.15 -8.90
N ASP A 30 7.68 3.12 -8.50
CA ASP A 30 8.92 2.90 -7.75
C ASP A 30 8.67 2.42 -6.31
N ARG A 31 7.43 2.52 -5.82
CA ARG A 31 6.99 1.99 -4.51
C ARG A 31 5.96 0.88 -4.63
N LYS A 32 5.93 0.00 -3.62
CA LYS A 32 4.89 -1.01 -3.41
C LYS A 32 3.96 -0.59 -2.28
N VAL A 33 2.71 -1.01 -2.42
CA VAL A 33 1.68 -0.82 -1.41
C VAL A 33 1.65 -2.05 -0.51
N TRP A 34 1.90 -1.88 0.77
CA TRP A 34 1.85 -2.93 1.77
C TRP A 34 0.68 -2.69 2.70
N VAL A 35 -0.17 -3.71 2.84
CA VAL A 35 -1.24 -3.71 3.83
C VAL A 35 -0.74 -4.42 5.07
N MET A 36 -0.88 -3.72 6.19
CA MET A 36 -0.45 -4.13 7.51
C MET A 36 -1.67 -4.24 8.42
N ARG A 37 -1.65 -5.23 9.31
CA ARG A 37 -2.65 -5.42 10.35
C ARG A 37 -1.94 -5.58 11.69
N LYS A 38 -2.18 -4.68 12.65
CA LYS A 38 -1.50 -4.64 13.96
C LYS A 38 0.04 -4.72 13.85
N GLY A 39 0.60 -4.05 12.82
CA GLY A 39 2.04 -4.05 12.55
C GLY A 39 2.58 -5.30 11.84
N GLN A 40 1.73 -6.27 11.49
CA GLN A 40 2.10 -7.44 10.71
C GLN A 40 1.74 -7.27 9.24
N GLU A 41 2.64 -7.68 8.35
CA GLU A 41 2.40 -7.72 6.90
C GLU A 41 1.35 -8.78 6.58
N VAL A 42 0.25 -8.36 5.95
CA VAL A 42 -0.83 -9.28 5.55
C VAL A 42 -1.03 -9.33 4.05
N ALA A 43 -0.76 -8.23 3.34
CA ALA A 43 -0.79 -8.23 1.89
C ALA A 43 0.15 -7.20 1.27
N GLN A 44 0.47 -7.42 0.00
CA GLN A 44 1.17 -6.50 -0.87
C GLN A 44 0.35 -6.33 -2.16
N PHE A 45 0.09 -5.08 -2.52
CA PHE A 45 -0.49 -4.70 -3.80
C PHE A 45 0.60 -4.19 -4.73
N SER A 46 0.57 -4.73 -5.94
CA SER A 46 1.44 -4.39 -7.05
C SER A 46 0.67 -4.60 -8.35
N SER A 47 1.33 -5.01 -9.43
CA SER A 47 0.67 -5.58 -10.61
C SER A 47 -0.29 -6.75 -10.29
N LYS A 48 -0.12 -7.39 -9.14
CA LYS A 48 -1.07 -8.35 -8.57
C LYS A 48 -1.11 -8.28 -7.05
N TYR A 49 -2.19 -8.79 -6.48
CA TYR A 49 -2.29 -9.09 -5.06
C TYR A 49 -1.33 -10.20 -4.64
N ARG A 50 -0.70 -10.02 -3.48
CA ARG A 50 0.08 -11.05 -2.79
C ARG A 50 -0.23 -11.00 -1.31
N GLY A 51 -1.02 -11.94 -0.82
CA GLY A 51 -1.25 -12.10 0.61
C GLY A 51 -0.09 -12.80 1.33
N TYR A 52 -0.07 -12.68 2.65
CA TYR A 52 0.87 -13.34 3.54
C TYR A 52 0.14 -14.08 4.67
N GLY A 53 0.72 -15.19 5.12
CA GLY A 53 0.13 -16.02 6.17
C GLY A 53 -1.29 -16.46 5.82
N HIS A 54 -2.24 -16.11 6.69
CA HIS A 54 -3.66 -16.44 6.52
C HIS A 54 -4.32 -15.77 5.30
N TYR A 55 -3.70 -14.74 4.73
CA TYR A 55 -4.22 -14.00 3.58
C TYR A 55 -3.62 -14.46 2.25
N ARG A 56 -2.68 -15.42 2.25
CA ARG A 56 -1.85 -15.78 1.08
C ARG A 56 -2.62 -15.95 -0.23
N ASP A 57 -3.77 -16.62 -0.15
CA ASP A 57 -4.62 -16.93 -1.30
C ASP A 57 -6.05 -16.42 -1.09
N HIS A 58 -6.23 -15.48 -0.16
CA HIS A 58 -7.53 -15.04 0.34
C HIS A 58 -7.62 -13.51 0.38
N GLU A 59 -7.62 -12.87 -0.79
CA GLU A 59 -7.86 -11.42 -0.93
C GLU A 59 -9.18 -11.02 -0.26
N GLU A 60 -10.20 -11.88 -0.36
CA GLU A 60 -11.53 -11.71 0.22
C GLU A 60 -11.57 -11.55 1.75
N LEU A 61 -10.49 -11.90 2.45
CA LEU A 61 -10.38 -11.70 3.90
C LEU A 61 -9.98 -10.27 4.26
N LEU A 62 -9.52 -9.48 3.30
CA LEU A 62 -9.31 -8.05 3.50
C LEU A 62 -10.67 -7.34 3.56
N PRO A 63 -10.84 -6.37 4.47
CA PRO A 63 -11.99 -5.49 4.42
C PRO A 63 -12.04 -4.80 3.05
N GLU A 64 -13.21 -4.73 2.42
CA GLU A 64 -13.40 -4.13 1.10
C GLU A 64 -12.86 -2.70 1.02
N ASP A 65 -13.02 -1.91 2.10
CA ASP A 65 -12.48 -0.57 2.23
C ASP A 65 -10.94 -0.54 2.10
N ILE A 66 -10.25 -1.48 2.74
CA ILE A 66 -8.78 -1.55 2.72
C ILE A 66 -8.26 -2.01 1.35
N ASP A 67 -8.96 -2.96 0.73
CA ASP A 67 -8.65 -3.43 -0.62
C ASP A 67 -8.81 -2.30 -1.65
N ASP A 68 -9.95 -1.59 -1.63
CA ASP A 68 -10.22 -0.47 -2.52
C ASP A 68 -9.20 0.67 -2.35
N ILE A 69 -8.90 1.05 -1.10
CA ILE A 69 -7.89 2.07 -0.80
C ILE A 69 -6.53 1.63 -1.32
N ALA A 70 -6.10 0.40 -1.07
CA ALA A 70 -4.80 -0.10 -1.53
C ALA A 70 -4.68 -0.08 -3.06
N LYS A 71 -5.76 -0.46 -3.78
CA LYS A 71 -5.84 -0.41 -5.25
C LYS A 71 -5.79 1.03 -5.77
N LYS A 72 -6.52 1.96 -5.14
CA LYS A 72 -6.48 3.39 -5.50
C LYS A 72 -5.10 4.01 -5.30
N ILE A 73 -4.46 3.70 -4.17
CA ILE A 73 -3.08 4.15 -3.90
C ILE A 73 -2.13 3.62 -4.97
N TRP A 74 -2.24 2.34 -5.34
CA TRP A 74 -1.42 1.75 -6.38
C TRP A 74 -1.60 2.45 -7.74
N GLU A 75 -2.84 2.71 -8.15
CA GLU A 75 -3.11 3.44 -9.40
C GLU A 75 -2.55 4.86 -9.34
N LYS A 76 -2.67 5.55 -8.20
CA LYS A 76 -2.12 6.90 -8.01
C LYS A 76 -0.60 6.93 -8.15
N LEU A 77 0.07 5.91 -7.63
CA LEU A 77 1.53 5.78 -7.76
C LEU A 77 1.97 5.51 -9.21
N LYS A 78 1.11 4.98 -10.08
CA LYS A 78 1.42 4.79 -11.51
C LYS A 78 1.36 6.08 -12.32
N GLU A 79 0.64 7.10 -11.85
CA GLU A 79 0.45 8.35 -12.58
C GLU A 79 1.70 9.22 -12.58
N ALA A 80 2.48 9.19 -11.48
CA ALA A 80 3.63 10.04 -11.27
C ALA A 80 4.71 9.34 -10.42
N PRO A 81 6.00 9.67 -10.61
CA PRO A 81 7.06 9.18 -9.74
C PRO A 81 6.80 9.61 -8.28
N PHE A 82 7.17 8.75 -7.33
CA PHE A 82 6.90 9.02 -5.92
C PHE A 82 7.60 10.30 -5.45
N SER A 83 6.81 11.20 -4.87
CA SER A 83 7.28 12.41 -4.20
C SER A 83 6.57 12.57 -2.85
N PRO A 84 7.13 13.37 -1.92
CA PRO A 84 6.43 13.73 -0.68
C PRO A 84 5.07 14.38 -0.95
N GLU A 85 4.96 15.20 -2.00
CA GLU A 85 3.70 15.84 -2.41
C GLU A 85 2.65 14.80 -2.81
N LEU A 86 3.04 13.78 -3.60
CA LEU A 86 2.16 12.68 -3.98
C LEU A 86 1.69 11.88 -2.75
N LEU A 87 2.57 11.68 -1.77
CA LEU A 87 2.20 11.04 -0.50
C LEU A 87 1.16 11.86 0.27
N GLU A 88 1.30 13.19 0.30
CA GLU A 88 0.31 14.07 0.94
C GLU A 88 -1.02 14.07 0.18
N GLU A 89 -1.00 14.06 -1.16
CA GLU A 89 -2.21 13.89 -1.97
C GLU A 89 -2.91 12.56 -1.65
N ILE A 90 -2.16 11.45 -1.64
CA ILE A 90 -2.67 10.13 -1.30
C ILE A 90 -3.31 10.14 0.09
N LYS A 91 -2.63 10.71 1.09
CA LYS A 91 -3.18 10.83 2.45
C LYS A 91 -4.46 11.67 2.45
N GLY A 92 -4.49 12.77 1.70
CA GLY A 92 -5.64 13.66 1.57
C GLY A 92 -6.86 13.01 0.90
N MET A 93 -6.67 12.03 0.00
CA MET A 93 -7.77 11.30 -0.63
C MET A 93 -8.64 10.51 0.35
N PHE A 94 -8.08 10.15 1.52
CA PHE A 94 -8.74 9.31 2.52
C PHE A 94 -8.76 9.96 3.91
N ALA A 95 -8.39 11.23 4.00
CA ALA A 95 -8.54 12.03 5.20
C ALA A 95 -10.01 12.47 5.31
N GLU A 96 -10.76 11.85 6.21
CA GLU A 96 -12.07 12.36 6.68
C GLU A 96 -11.91 13.58 7.59
#